data_AF-A0A7K1EYE0-F1
#
_entry.id   AF-A0A7K1EYE0-F1
#
_cell.length_a   1.000
_cell.length_b   1.000
_cell.length_c   1.000
_cell.angle_alpha   90.00
_cell.angle_beta   90.00
_cell.angle_gamma   90.00
#
_symmetry.space_group_name_H-M   'P 1'
#
loop_
_entity.id
_entity.type
_entity.pdbx_description
1 polymer ?
#
loop_
_entity_poly.entity_id
_entity_poly.type
_entity_poly.pdbx_seq_one_letter_code
_entity_poly.pdbx_strand_id
1 'polypeptide(L)'
;MSEVKPGFARDWVEFSDPSDPEEIFKCDLTWLTSYWTCIYGDGCQGVFKNQPYGGCCTEGAMYTDEDDEARTDKAAAYLTPEMWQFYAEARPKKPG
;
A
#
# COMPACT_ATOMS: atom_id res chain seq x y z
N MET A 1 -10.36 1.77 17.96
CA MET A 1 -11.24 0.68 17.46
C MET A 1 -10.34 -0.41 16.95
N SER A 2 -10.63 -1.67 17.32
CA SER A 2 -9.91 -2.82 16.75
C SER A 2 -10.33 -3.02 15.29
N GLU A 3 -9.42 -3.56 14.49
CA GLU A 3 -9.71 -3.94 13.11
C GLU A 3 -10.88 -4.95 13.06
N VAL A 4 -11.84 -4.71 12.16
CA VAL A 4 -13.05 -5.53 12.03
C VAL A 4 -12.80 -6.70 11.06
N LYS A 5 -13.35 -7.87 11.40
CA LYS A 5 -13.19 -9.09 10.58
C LYS A 5 -13.81 -8.94 9.18
N PRO A 6 -13.29 -9.67 8.18
CA PRO A 6 -13.96 -9.81 6.88
C PRO A 6 -15.43 -10.25 7.05
N GLY A 7 -16.35 -9.66 6.27
CA GLY A 7 -17.79 -9.93 6.34
C GLY A 7 -18.59 -9.01 7.28
N PHE A 8 -17.93 -8.09 7.99
CA PHE A 8 -18.60 -7.01 8.72
C PHE A 8 -19.32 -6.05 7.76
N ALA A 9 -20.50 -5.57 8.15
CA ALA A 9 -21.28 -4.61 7.36
C ALA A 9 -20.54 -3.27 7.27
N ARG A 10 -20.41 -2.73 6.07
CA ARG A 10 -19.74 -1.44 5.80
C ARG A 10 -20.70 -0.50 5.10
N ASP A 11 -20.58 0.78 5.43
CA ASP A 11 -21.27 1.85 4.75
C ASP A 11 -20.40 2.34 3.59
N TRP A 12 -21.00 2.42 2.40
CA TRP A 12 -20.32 2.84 1.17
C TRP A 12 -21.00 4.07 0.59
N VAL A 13 -20.21 4.94 -0.03
CA VAL A 13 -20.71 5.96 -0.95
C VAL A 13 -20.17 5.69 -2.33
N GLU A 14 -21.05 5.80 -3.33
CA GLU A 14 -20.72 5.61 -4.74
C GLU A 14 -21.14 6.85 -5.53
N PHE A 15 -20.24 7.36 -6.36
CA PHE A 15 -20.49 8.51 -7.24
C PHE A 15 -19.51 8.50 -8.41
N SER A 16 -19.91 9.09 -9.54
CA SER A 16 -19.05 9.22 -10.72
C SER A 16 -17.94 10.25 -10.48
N ASP A 17 -16.77 10.04 -11.06
CA ASP A 17 -15.73 11.08 -11.11
C ASP A 17 -16.29 12.32 -11.84
N PRO A 18 -16.23 13.52 -11.24
CA PRO A 18 -16.57 14.77 -11.91
C PRO A 18 -15.81 15.02 -13.22
N SER A 19 -14.63 14.40 -13.40
CA SER A 19 -13.78 14.55 -14.59
C SER A 19 -14.03 13.46 -15.64
N ASP A 20 -14.49 12.28 -15.23
CA ASP A 20 -14.78 11.13 -16.09
C ASP A 20 -16.06 10.38 -15.63
N PRO A 21 -17.21 10.55 -16.31
CA PRO A 21 -18.46 9.89 -15.92
C PRO A 21 -18.44 8.36 -15.96
N GLU A 22 -17.51 7.75 -16.71
CA GLU A 22 -17.36 6.29 -16.79
C GLU A 22 -16.60 5.72 -15.58
N GLU A 23 -15.85 6.56 -14.86
CA GLU A 23 -15.17 6.17 -13.62
C GLU A 23 -16.11 6.33 -12.41
N ILE A 24 -16.25 5.26 -11.62
CA ILE A 24 -17.06 5.24 -10.40
C ILE A 24 -16.14 5.11 -9.19
N PHE A 25 -16.17 6.11 -8.30
CA PHE A 25 -15.55 5.99 -6.99
C PHE A 25 -16.47 5.25 -6.05
N LYS A 26 -15.96 4.17 -5.46
CA LYS A 26 -16.61 3.42 -4.38
C LYS A 26 -15.78 3.56 -3.11
N CYS A 27 -16.25 4.40 -2.20
CA CYS A 27 -15.51 4.79 -1.01
C CYS A 27 -16.10 4.15 0.27
N ASP A 28 -15.26 3.54 1.10
CA ASP A 28 -15.62 2.95 2.39
C ASP A 28 -15.79 4.06 3.44
N LEU A 29 -17.03 4.46 3.73
CA LEU A 29 -17.32 5.47 4.74
C LEU A 29 -16.99 4.97 6.15
N THR A 30 -17.20 3.68 6.42
CA THR A 30 -16.87 3.09 7.73
C THR A 30 -15.38 3.27 8.05
N TRP A 31 -14.49 3.12 7.06
CA TRP A 31 -13.06 3.39 7.22
C TRP A 31 -12.75 4.89 7.26
N LEU A 32 -13.26 5.67 6.30
CA LEU A 32 -12.96 7.10 6.17
C LEU A 32 -13.41 7.93 7.37
N THR A 33 -14.51 7.54 8.04
CA THR A 33 -14.99 8.20 9.25
C THR A 33 -14.55 7.50 10.54
N SER A 34 -13.64 6.51 10.45
CA SER A 34 -13.08 5.87 11.62
C SER A 34 -12.13 6.82 12.37
N TYR A 35 -11.86 6.52 13.63
CA TYR A 35 -10.79 7.18 14.39
C TYR A 35 -9.39 6.65 14.04
N TRP A 36 -9.26 5.86 12.98
CA TRP A 36 -7.96 5.35 12.57
C TRP A 36 -7.12 6.52 12.04
N THR A 37 -5.95 6.72 12.65
CA THR A 37 -4.95 7.68 12.20
C THR A 37 -3.60 7.00 12.26
N CYS A 38 -2.77 7.21 11.24
CA CYS A 38 -1.37 6.81 11.31
C CYS A 38 -0.70 7.61 12.43
N ILE A 39 -0.07 6.92 13.38
CA ILE A 39 0.68 7.52 14.50
C ILE A 39 2.19 7.45 14.29
N TYR A 40 2.64 7.30 13.03
CA TYR A 40 4.08 7.29 12.72
C TYR A 40 4.72 8.59 13.22
N GLY A 41 5.80 8.47 14.00
CA GLY A 41 6.45 9.60 14.68
C GLY A 41 5.73 10.08 15.96
N ASP A 42 4.53 9.59 16.26
CA ASP A 42 3.73 9.94 17.44
C ASP A 42 3.46 8.69 18.30
N GLY A 43 4.53 7.99 18.69
CA GLY A 43 4.46 6.81 19.57
C GLY A 43 4.26 5.47 18.85
N CYS A 44 4.31 5.43 17.51
CA CYS A 44 4.32 4.16 16.76
C CYS A 44 5.54 3.30 17.14
N GLN A 45 5.27 2.15 17.78
CA GLN A 45 6.32 1.18 18.14
C GLN A 45 6.80 0.43 16.89
N GLY A 46 8.10 0.21 16.83
CA GLY A 46 8.73 -0.62 15.80
C GLY A 46 8.42 -2.10 15.99
N VAL A 47 8.23 -2.78 14.86
CA VAL A 47 8.01 -4.22 14.74
C VAL A 47 9.29 -5.04 14.95
N PHE A 48 10.46 -4.45 14.67
CA PHE A 48 11.76 -5.07 14.92
C PHE A 48 12.38 -4.59 16.23
N LYS A 49 12.89 -5.54 17.03
CA LYS A 49 13.51 -5.26 18.34
C LYS A 49 14.69 -4.29 18.27
N ASN A 50 15.46 -4.33 17.17
CA ASN A 50 16.59 -3.43 16.95
C ASN A 50 16.19 -2.08 16.34
N GLN A 51 14.92 -1.89 15.96
CA GLN A 51 14.39 -0.63 15.42
C GLN A 51 13.08 -0.24 16.12
N PRO A 52 13.08 -0.02 17.45
CA PRO A 52 11.86 0.17 18.25
C PRO A 52 11.07 1.44 17.92
N TYR A 53 11.61 2.34 17.10
CA TYR A 53 10.97 3.60 16.68
C TYR A 53 10.69 3.67 15.18
N GLY A 54 10.93 2.59 14.42
CA GLY A 54 10.70 2.57 12.97
C GLY A 54 9.22 2.43 12.58
N GLY A 55 8.34 2.20 13.55
CA GLY A 55 6.92 1.91 13.32
C GLY A 55 6.67 0.60 12.56
N CYS A 56 5.40 0.29 12.31
CA CYS A 56 5.01 -0.84 11.47
C CYS A 56 5.48 -0.71 10.02
N CYS A 57 5.68 0.53 9.55
CA CYS A 57 6.16 0.82 8.20
C CYS A 57 7.55 0.23 7.88
N THR A 58 8.33 -0.15 8.90
CA THR A 58 9.66 -0.75 8.72
C THR A 58 9.59 -2.16 8.10
N GLU A 59 8.52 -2.91 8.35
CA GLU A 59 8.29 -4.18 7.64
C GLU A 59 8.08 -3.94 6.14
N GLY A 60 7.52 -2.78 5.78
CA GLY A 60 7.24 -2.38 4.40
C GLY A 60 5.84 -2.78 3.95
N ALA A 61 5.68 -2.97 2.64
CA ALA A 61 4.49 -3.58 2.05
C ALA A 61 4.81 -5.02 1.66
N MET A 62 3.91 -5.95 1.95
CA MET A 62 4.03 -7.37 1.60
C MET A 62 3.10 -7.69 0.43
N TYR A 63 3.50 -8.66 -0.39
CA TYR A 63 2.60 -9.24 -1.38
C TYR A 63 1.47 -10.00 -0.69
N THR A 64 0.24 -9.85 -1.19
CA THR A 64 -0.90 -10.59 -0.65
C THR A 64 -0.94 -12.04 -1.11
N ASP A 65 -0.50 -12.29 -2.35
CA ASP A 65 -0.45 -13.60 -3.01
C ASP A 65 0.49 -13.58 -4.24
N GLU A 66 0.62 -14.72 -4.93
CA GLU A 66 1.46 -14.85 -6.13
C GLU A 66 1.00 -13.96 -7.30
N ASP A 67 -0.32 -13.68 -7.38
CA ASP A 67 -0.88 -12.81 -8.43
C ASP A 67 -0.50 -11.35 -8.19
N ASP A 68 -0.47 -10.91 -6.93
CA ASP A 68 -0.02 -9.58 -6.52
C ASP A 68 1.47 -9.36 -6.78
N GLU A 69 2.31 -10.37 -6.50
CA GLU A 69 3.74 -10.35 -6.83
C GLU A 69 3.94 -10.20 -8.34
N ALA A 70 3.29 -11.05 -9.15
CA ALA A 70 3.42 -11.00 -10.61
C ALA A 70 2.93 -9.68 -11.21
N ARG A 71 1.91 -9.04 -10.62
CA ARG A 71 1.44 -7.71 -11.02
C ARG A 71 2.47 -6.64 -10.67
N THR A 72 3.07 -6.72 -9.49
CA THR A 72 4.06 -5.75 -9.02
C THR A 72 5.33 -5.81 -9.86
N ASP A 73 5.80 -7.01 -10.22
CA ASP A 73 6.96 -7.19 -11.10
C ASP A 73 6.75 -6.56 -12.49
N LYS A 74 5.55 -6.73 -13.05
CA LYS A 74 5.18 -6.10 -14.33
C LYS A 74 5.21 -4.58 -14.22
N ALA A 75 4.70 -4.01 -13.13
CA ALA A 75 4.73 -2.57 -12.89
C ALA A 75 6.18 -2.07 -12.70
N ALA A 76 7.02 -2.79 -11.95
CA ALA A 76 8.41 -2.46 -11.70
C ALA A 76 9.24 -2.41 -12.99
N ALA A 77 8.89 -3.20 -14.02
CA ALA A 77 9.54 -3.17 -15.33
C ALA A 77 9.45 -1.81 -16.05
N TYR A 78 8.49 -0.95 -15.69
CA TYR A 78 8.31 0.40 -16.26
C TYR A 78 9.11 1.49 -15.55
N LEU A 79 9.63 1.22 -14.34
CA LEU A 79 10.44 2.21 -13.61
C LEU A 79 11.72 2.51 -14.38
N THR A 80 12.13 3.78 -14.42
CA THR A 80 13.38 4.24 -15.05
C THR A 80 14.49 4.44 -14.02
N PRO A 81 15.77 4.61 -14.44
CA PRO A 81 16.87 4.92 -13.52
C PRO A 81 16.64 6.18 -12.68
N GLU A 82 15.91 7.16 -13.20
CA GLU A 82 15.58 8.40 -12.48
C GLU A 82 14.48 8.18 -11.42
N MET A 83 13.64 7.14 -11.60
CA MET A 83 12.52 6.83 -10.70
C MET A 83 12.92 5.90 -9.56
N TRP A 84 13.94 5.05 -9.74
CA TRP A 84 14.26 4.00 -8.79
C TRP A 84 15.74 3.92 -8.46
N GLN A 85 16.08 4.16 -7.19
CA GLN A 85 17.47 4.18 -6.73
C GLN A 85 18.20 2.83 -6.88
N PHE A 86 17.46 1.72 -6.95
CA PHE A 86 18.01 0.37 -7.10
C PHE A 86 17.76 -0.22 -8.50
N TYR A 87 17.52 0.64 -9.50
CA TYR A 87 17.25 0.21 -10.88
C TYR A 87 18.32 -0.73 -11.42
N ALA A 88 19.60 -0.49 -11.09
CA ALA A 88 20.72 -1.28 -11.57
C ALA A 88 20.81 -2.66 -10.90
N GLU A 89 20.49 -2.79 -9.60
CA GLU A 89 20.45 -4.09 -8.91
C GLU A 89 19.26 -4.94 -9.34
N ALA A 90 18.10 -4.31 -9.59
CA ALA A 90 16.86 -5.02 -9.89
C ALA A 90 16.79 -5.61 -11.31
N ARG A 91 17.57 -5.07 -12.25
CA ARG A 91 17.58 -5.55 -13.63
C ARG A 91 18.58 -6.71 -13.77
N PRO A 92 18.24 -7.79 -14.51
CA PRO A 92 19.21 -8.83 -14.82
C PRO A 92 20.43 -8.20 -15.50
N LYS A 93 21.62 -8.46 -14.96
CA LYS A 93 22.87 -8.06 -15.61
C LYS A 93 22.90 -8.73 -16.98
N LYS A 94 22.99 -7.94 -18.06
CA LYS A 94 23.21 -8.51 -19.40
C LYS A 94 24.38 -9.49 -19.32
N PRO A 95 24.24 -10.74 -19.80
CA PRO A 95 25.42 -11.56 -20.02
C PRO A 95 26.31 -10.81 -21.02
N GLY A 96 27.56 -10.63 -20.62
CA GLY A 96 28.58 -9.96 -21.45
C GLY A 96 28.94 -10.77 -22.69
#